data_AF-A0AAU2AIV5-F1
#
_entry.id   AF-A0AAU2AIV5-F1
#
_cell.length_a   1.000
_cell.length_b   1.000
_cell.length_c   1.000
_cell.angle_alpha   90.00
_cell.angle_beta   90.00
_cell.angle_gamma   90.00
#
_symmetry.space_group_name_H-M   'P 1'
#
loop_
_entity.id
_entity.type
_entity.pdbx_description
1 polymer ?
#
loop_
_entity_poly.entity_id
_entity_poly.type
_entity_poly.pdbx_seq_one_letter_code
_entity_poly.pdbx_strand_id
1 'polypeptide(L)'
;MRMLFECVECGSHYLPPEEMAYPDGPASPLWCTPCQAEKRAAGVHEDPLLARVALAAARAALAGRAAAEAPPARDVRPSRPPFSRRARSGPGGVRSRLV
;
A
#
# COMPACT_ATOMS: atom_id res chain seq x y z
N MET A 1 -1.72 10.80 3.62
CA MET A 1 -2.91 10.23 4.29
C MET A 1 -2.64 10.21 5.78
N ARG A 2 -3.59 10.65 6.61
CA ARG A 2 -3.45 10.66 8.08
C ARG A 2 -4.02 9.36 8.66
N MET A 3 -3.27 8.66 9.50
CA MET A 3 -3.74 7.44 10.16
C MET A 3 -4.49 7.79 11.45
N LEU A 4 -5.71 7.29 11.59
CA LEU A 4 -6.51 7.39 12.82
C LEU A 4 -6.38 6.09 13.60
N PHE A 5 -6.14 6.21 14.90
CA PHE A 5 -6.00 5.10 15.83
C PHE A 5 -7.11 5.19 16.87
N GLU A 6 -7.45 4.05 17.46
CA GLU A 6 -8.46 3.92 18.50
C GLU A 6 -7.77 3.57 19.81
N CYS A 7 -8.10 4.29 20.87
CA CYS A 7 -7.54 4.03 22.18
C CYS A 7 -8.14 2.76 22.78
N VAL A 8 -7.30 1.80 23.18
CA VAL A 8 -7.75 0.53 23.74
C VAL A 8 -8.45 0.65 25.11
N GLU A 9 -8.31 1.80 25.78
CA GLU A 9 -8.89 2.03 27.11
C GLU A 9 -10.24 2.75 27.04
N CYS A 10 -10.36 3.80 26.23
CA CYS A 10 -11.55 4.64 26.17
C CYS A 10 -12.28 4.63 24.82
N GLY A 11 -11.75 3.94 23.81
CA GLY A 11 -12.32 3.91 22.45
C GLY A 11 -12.23 5.24 21.70
N SER A 12 -11.55 6.24 22.26
CA SER A 12 -11.39 7.53 21.58
C SER A 12 -10.53 7.38 20.34
N HIS A 13 -10.94 8.03 19.26
CA HIS A 13 -10.15 8.09 18.05
C HIS A 13 -9.16 9.25 18.15
N TYR A 14 -7.89 8.99 17.86
CA TYR A 14 -6.85 9.99 17.90
C TYR A 14 -5.85 9.75 16.76
N LEU A 15 -5.13 10.80 16.40
CA LEU A 15 -4.02 10.69 15.47
C LEU A 15 -2.76 10.48 16.30
N PRO A 16 -2.04 9.35 16.18
CA PRO A 16 -0.70 9.28 16.70
C PRO A 16 0.16 10.08 15.73
N PRO A 17 0.77 11.16 16.19
CA PRO A 17 1.68 11.88 15.35
C PRO A 17 2.99 11.09 15.36
N GLU A 18 3.21 10.26 14.32
CA GLU A 18 4.38 9.38 14.17
C GLU A 18 5.73 10.10 14.34
N GLU A 19 5.75 11.43 14.28
CA GLU A 19 6.94 12.28 14.41
C GLU A 19 6.89 13.28 15.59
N MET A 20 5.81 13.33 16.40
CA MET A 20 5.73 14.23 17.55
C MET A 20 6.20 13.51 18.82
N ALA A 21 7.28 14.03 19.38
CA ALA A 21 7.56 13.86 20.79
C ALA A 21 6.70 14.85 21.58
N TYR A 22 5.82 14.35 22.45
CA TYR A 22 5.22 15.19 23.48
C TYR A 22 6.30 15.51 24.54
N PRO A 23 6.12 16.56 25.36
CA PRO A 23 7.01 16.83 26.50
C PRO A 23 7.19 15.59 27.39
N ASP A 24 6.15 14.75 27.45
CA ASP A 24 6.11 13.57 28.27
C ASP A 24 6.69 12.33 27.56
N GLY A 25 6.98 12.37 26.26
CA GLY A 25 7.56 11.24 25.49
C GLY A 25 6.82 10.94 24.18
N PRO A 26 7.15 9.83 23.51
CA PRO A 26 6.56 9.49 22.22
C PRO A 26 5.06 9.17 22.34
N ALA A 27 4.31 9.52 21.30
CA ALA A 27 2.91 9.16 21.18
C ALA A 27 2.72 7.63 21.12
N SER A 28 1.78 7.11 21.89
CA SER A 28 1.45 5.68 21.88
C SER A 28 0.47 5.35 20.75
N PRO A 29 0.68 4.26 19.98
CA PRO A 29 -0.30 3.75 19.03
C PRO A 29 -1.43 2.95 19.70
N LEU A 30 -1.42 2.76 21.02
CA LEU A 30 -2.43 2.03 21.78
C LEU A 30 -3.30 2.93 22.66
N TRP A 31 -2.70 3.98 23.22
CA TRP A 31 -3.35 4.90 24.15
C TRP A 31 -3.35 6.34 23.65
N CYS A 32 -4.51 7.01 23.78
CA CYS A 32 -4.60 8.45 23.64
C CYS A 32 -3.78 9.15 24.74
N THR A 33 -3.44 10.43 24.55
CA THR A 33 -2.59 11.20 25.48
C THR A 33 -3.06 11.16 26.95
N PRO A 34 -4.37 11.33 27.25
CA PRO A 34 -4.86 11.22 28.64
C PRO A 34 -4.64 9.82 29.23
N CYS A 35 -5.07 8.76 28.54
CA CYS A 35 -4.91 7.39 29.04
C CYS A 35 -3.43 6.98 29.12
N GLN A 36 -2.57 7.47 28.22
CA GLN A 36 -1.14 7.23 28.28
C GLN A 36 -0.52 7.85 29.55
N ALA A 37 -0.93 9.06 29.91
CA ALA A 37 -0.49 9.72 31.15
C ALA A 37 -0.98 8.96 32.40
N GLU A 38 -2.24 8.52 32.42
CA GLU A 38 -2.81 7.72 33.51
C GLU A 38 -2.08 6.39 33.70
N LYS A 39 -1.80 5.65 32.60
CA LYS A 39 -1.07 4.37 32.66
C LYS A 39 0.36 4.58 33.18
N ARG A 40 1.06 5.62 32.71
CA ARG A 40 2.40 5.96 33.23
C ARG A 40 2.38 6.33 34.70
N ALA A 41 1.39 7.12 35.15
CA ALA A 41 1.23 7.46 36.56
C ALA A 41 0.97 6.21 37.43
N ALA A 42 0.30 5.20 36.87
CA ALA A 42 0.11 3.89 37.49
C ALA A 42 1.32 2.93 37.37
N GLY A 43 2.44 3.36 36.77
CA GLY A 43 3.62 2.53 36.53
C GLY A 43 3.44 1.48 35.43
N VAL A 44 2.35 1.58 34.65
CA VAL A 44 2.09 0.70 33.51
C VAL A 44 2.77 1.29 32.28
N HIS A 45 3.71 0.52 31.74
CA HIS A 45 4.40 0.87 30.51
C HIS A 45 3.79 0.15 29.31
N GLU A 46 3.83 0.82 28.16
CA GLU A 46 3.49 0.20 26.89
C GLU A 46 4.54 -0.87 26.54
N ASP A 47 4.09 -2.05 26.11
CA ASP A 47 4.99 -3.06 25.54
C ASP A 47 5.48 -2.58 24.17
N PRO A 48 6.80 -2.37 23.99
CA PRO A 48 7.35 -1.86 22.74
C PRO A 48 7.08 -2.79 21.55
N LEU A 49 6.90 -4.10 21.77
CA LEU A 49 6.60 -5.06 20.72
C LEU A 49 5.16 -4.89 20.24
N LEU A 50 4.21 -4.75 21.17
CA LEU A 50 2.80 -4.44 20.83
C LEU A 50 2.67 -3.11 20.09
N ALA A 51 3.39 -2.08 20.53
CA ALA A 51 3.39 -0.77 19.88
C ALA A 51 3.86 -0.87 18.42
N ARG A 52 4.95 -1.61 18.18
CA ARG A 52 5.49 -1.82 16.82
C ARG A 52 4.55 -2.63 15.94
N VAL A 53 3.89 -3.64 16.49
CA VAL A 53 2.91 -4.46 15.76
C VAL A 53 1.69 -3.62 15.38
N ALA A 54 1.13 -2.85 16.31
CA ALA A 54 0.01 -1.95 16.05
C ALA A 54 0.33 -0.95 14.94
N LEU A 55 1.53 -0.35 14.99
CA LEU A 55 2.00 0.58 13.96
C LEU A 55 2.18 -0.10 12.59
N ALA A 56 2.79 -1.28 12.56
CA ALA A 56 2.97 -2.04 11.33
C ALA A 56 1.63 -2.45 10.70
N ALA A 57 0.66 -2.86 11.51
CA ALA A 57 -0.69 -3.20 11.06
C ALA A 57 -1.43 -1.99 10.48
N ALA A 58 -1.34 -0.83 11.13
CA ALA A 58 -1.93 0.41 10.62
C ALA A 58 -1.34 0.81 9.25
N ARG A 59 -0.01 0.73 9.11
CA ARG A 59 0.68 1.00 7.84
C ARG A 59 0.29 0.01 6.74
N ALA A 60 0.18 -1.27 7.06
CA ALA A 60 -0.25 -2.30 6.11
C ALA A 60 -1.70 -2.08 5.66
N ALA A 61 -2.60 -1.72 6.58
CA ALA A 61 -3.99 -1.39 6.26
C ALA A 61 -4.09 -0.17 5.33
N LEU A 62 -3.26 0.84 5.56
CA LEU A 62 -3.18 2.02 4.69
C LEU A 62 -2.68 1.66 3.29
N ALA A 63 -1.62 0.86 3.19
CA ALA A 63 -1.07 0.39 1.91
C ALA A 63 -2.09 -0.47 1.13
N GLY A 64 -2.82 -1.36 1.82
CA GLY A 64 -3.86 -2.19 1.22
C GLY A 64 -5.02 -1.35 0.63
N ARG A 65 -5.42 -0.28 1.32
CA ARG A 65 -6.43 0.67 0.79
C ARG A 65 -5.94 1.37 -0.48
N ALA A 66 -4.69 1.83 -0.49
CA ALA A 66 -4.10 2.45 -1.67
C ALA A 66 -4.04 1.50 -2.89
N ALA A 67 -3.78 0.21 -2.66
CA ALA A 67 -3.79 -0.80 -3.72
C ALA A 67 -5.20 -1.09 -4.25
N ALA A 68 -6.23 -1.05 -3.40
CA ALA A 68 -7.63 -1.23 -3.81
C ALA A 68 -8.18 -0.05 -4.61
N GLU A 69 -7.65 1.16 -4.39
CA GLU A 69 -8.03 2.38 -5.11
C GLU A 69 -7.31 2.52 -6.47
N ALA A 70 -6.30 1.68 -6.73
CA ALA A 70 -5.65 1.63 -8.03
C ALA A 70 -6.64 1.12 -9.08
N PRO A 71 -6.87 1.87 -10.19
CA PRO A 71 -7.79 1.43 -11.22
C PRO A 71 -7.32 0.06 -11.76
N PRO A 72 -8.24 -0.89 -11.99
CA PRO A 72 -7.87 -2.18 -12.55
C PRO A 72 -7.12 -1.94 -13.85
N ALA A 73 -5.98 -2.63 -14.02
CA ALA A 73 -5.17 -2.55 -15.22
C ALA A 73 -6.10 -2.75 -16.42
N ARG A 74 -6.29 -1.70 -17.22
CA ARG A 74 -7.14 -1.77 -18.41
C ARG A 74 -6.55 -2.88 -19.26
N ASP A 75 -7.39 -3.86 -19.56
CA ASP A 75 -7.03 -4.93 -20.46
C ASP A 75 -6.92 -4.33 -21.87
N VAL A 76 -5.75 -3.77 -22.17
CA VAL A 76 -5.45 -3.17 -23.47
C VAL A 76 -5.24 -4.31 -24.43
N ARG A 77 -6.35 -4.90 -24.89
CA ARG A 77 -6.36 -5.78 -26.04
C ARG A 77 -5.87 -4.94 -27.21
N PRO A 78 -4.70 -5.23 -27.81
CA PRO A 78 -4.19 -4.44 -28.92
C PRO A 78 -5.23 -4.50 -30.04
N SER A 79 -5.93 -3.40 -30.29
CA SER A 79 -6.97 -3.32 -31.33
C SER A 79 -6.38 -3.42 -32.74
N ARG A 80 -5.04 -3.42 -32.83
CA ARG A 80 -4.29 -3.45 -34.07
C ARG A 80 -3.62 -4.82 -34.20
N PRO A 81 -4.04 -5.68 -35.14
CA PRO A 81 -3.27 -6.88 -35.45
C PRO A 81 -1.86 -6.46 -35.86
N PRO A 82 -0.82 -7.22 -35.45
CA PRO A 82 0.55 -6.92 -35.85
C PRO A 82 0.60 -6.86 -37.37
N PHE A 83 1.15 -5.78 -37.93
CA PHE A 83 1.42 -5.71 -39.35
C PHE A 83 2.34 -6.88 -39.70
N SER A 84 1.77 -7.95 -40.25
CA SER A 84 2.52 -8.99 -40.91
C SER A 84 3.29 -8.30 -42.04
N ARG A 85 4.60 -8.09 -41.86
CA ARG A 85 5.50 -7.78 -42.97
C ARG A 85 5.38 -8.97 -43.92
N ARG A 86 4.64 -8.77 -45.02
CA ARG A 86 4.52 -9.73 -46.11
C ARG A 86 5.90 -10.27 -46.43
N ALA A 87 6.06 -11.58 -46.27
CA ALA A 87 7.15 -12.35 -46.80
C ALA A 87 7.30 -12.01 -48.28
N ARG A 88 8.33 -11.24 -48.64
CA ARG A 88 8.82 -11.17 -50.03
C ARG A 88 9.80 -12.31 -50.20
N SER A 89 9.26 -13.51 -50.37
CA SER A 89 9.98 -14.66 -50.91
C SER A 89 9.06 -15.29 -51.96
N GLY A 90 8.96 -14.62 -53.10
CA GLY A 90 8.40 -15.22 -54.31
C GLY A 90 9.52 -15.95 -55.05
N PRO A 91 9.45 -17.28 -55.26
CA PRO A 91 10.32 -17.93 -56.21
C PRO A 91 9.85 -17.59 -57.62
N GLY A 92 10.75 -17.02 -58.42
CA GLY A 92 10.53 -16.67 -59.83
C GLY A 92 10.07 -17.89 -60.63
N GLY A 93 8.86 -17.81 -61.18
CA GLY A 93 8.35 -18.79 -62.12
C GLY A 93 9.10 -18.68 -63.44
N VAL A 94 9.97 -19.65 -63.73
CA VAL A 94 10.51 -19.86 -65.07
C VAL A 94 9.71 -21.00 -65.70
N ARG A 95 8.79 -20.64 -66.61
CA ARG A 95 8.09 -21.59 -67.48
C ARG A 95 8.65 -21.50 -68.91
N SER A 96 9.38 -22.55 -69.28
CA SER A 96 9.39 -23.29 -70.56
C SER A 96 9.20 -22.56 -71.91
N ARG A 97 10.10 -22.85 -72.86
CA ARG A 97 9.74 -23.24 -74.24
C ARG A 97 10.79 -24.15 -74.88
N LEU A 98 10.37 -25.37 -75.21
CA LEU A 98 10.89 -26.21 -76.30
C LEU A 98 10.10 -25.81 -77.56
N VAL A 99 10.78 -25.32 -78.60
CA VAL A 99 10.58 -25.62 -80.04
C VAL A 99 11.89 -25.24 -80.74
#